data_AF-A0A5P9GVE5-F1
#
_entry.id   AF-A0A5P9GVE5-F1
#
_cell.length_a   1.000
_cell.length_b   1.000
_cell.length_c   1.000
_cell.angle_alpha   90.00
_cell.angle_beta   90.00
_cell.angle_gamma   90.00
#
_symmetry.space_group_name_H-M   'P 1'
#
loop_
_entity.id
_entity.type
_entity.pdbx_description
1 polymer ?
#
loop_
_entity_poly.entity_id
_entity_poly.type
_entity_poly.pdbx_seq_one_letter_code
_entity_poly.pdbx_strand_id
1 'polypeptide(L)'
;MRAIHLALAVVLSFLVLCLVQASPVAAQSGGTGMGRLAGFLPATGQDDGWRYTNNGDGFEIANTGNPQAITYFYVGPEPDTEGRRRVDVELEVHPDSAGSAGVLYGLNERRDRYHMITLDARGMVRVFRRDSDGVRPLVEMSSDAFRQGAANRLTVEEDGDGITYLLNGTSLGSVGGDLFGHGSVGIAAEGDVQARFTAFSDAAGGTQPGAANQTTTGAGAETTGAAALPEDGLEMRRVQILDSNGPTGQAVLAYETLVPAGWDTQGGVQWSHSDGQGGCFTGAALMWGAGTQDQAYGLAYMNPLSWGVSSYGPVSYMCLGQDLTDAEMAARAYFPALSTLMQVTIQNVDRPPDLKPLVELIEQQWRASWPETARAWADGVVIRAHVRTQQRENDAYFVVITKHAEANYDGAIFRDGRTALVMGVFTPVGKLDEGHPGFVPILNNLRVNPQWKQLERQWWATRLRQPRPAGGGGVAGADTSIGDMMFESWKRREGMKDAGHAKSINGIWEVQPWQTPSGGTVLLNQNYNYAWELQNGAIILTNNANFNPMQAYNQTGQQMQRN
;
A
#
# COMPACT_ATOMS: atom_id res chain seq x y z
N MET A 1 -2.89 -33.12 25.65
CA MET A 1 -2.97 -34.55 25.99
C MET A 1 -3.61 -35.26 24.81
N ARG A 2 -2.84 -36.09 24.07
CA ARG A 2 -3.24 -36.89 22.87
C ARG A 2 -3.53 -36.01 21.61
N ALA A 3 -2.95 -36.23 20.44
CA ALA A 3 -2.56 -37.48 19.80
C ALA A 3 -1.30 -37.36 18.93
N ILE A 4 -0.39 -38.30 19.19
CA ILE A 4 0.69 -38.83 18.35
C ILE A 4 0.12 -40.09 17.65
N HIS A 5 0.72 -40.49 16.50
CA HIS A 5 0.64 -41.78 15.73
C HIS A 5 -0.06 -41.63 14.36
N LEU A 6 0.48 -41.95 13.16
CA LEU A 6 1.41 -42.99 12.65
C LEU A 6 1.83 -42.56 11.19
N ALA A 7 3.12 -42.50 10.75
CA ALA A 7 3.98 -43.50 10.05
C ALA A 7 3.39 -44.17 8.77
N LEU A 8 4.07 -44.55 7.66
CA LEU A 8 5.39 -44.37 6.98
C LEU A 8 5.34 -45.25 5.68
N ALA A 9 6.28 -45.05 4.72
CA ALA A 9 6.84 -46.03 3.72
C ALA A 9 6.19 -46.11 2.30
N VAL A 10 6.86 -46.35 1.14
CA VAL A 10 8.25 -46.66 0.64
C VAL A 10 8.11 -46.81 -0.92
N VAL A 11 8.83 -46.10 -1.81
CA VAL A 11 10.09 -46.48 -2.54
C VAL A 11 9.96 -46.77 -4.07
N LEU A 12 11.02 -46.34 -4.80
CA LEU A 12 11.66 -46.83 -6.05
C LEU A 12 11.31 -46.25 -7.45
N SER A 13 12.23 -45.38 -7.90
CA SER A 13 13.07 -45.42 -9.12
C SER A 13 12.52 -45.88 -10.48
N PHE A 14 12.81 -45.12 -11.55
CA PHE A 14 13.66 -45.56 -12.66
C PHE A 14 14.13 -44.38 -13.56
N LEU A 15 15.44 -44.37 -13.84
CA LEU A 15 16.12 -43.61 -14.92
C LEU A 15 15.60 -44.02 -16.30
N VAL A 16 15.57 -43.10 -17.28
CA VAL A 16 16.20 -43.28 -18.62
C VAL A 16 16.52 -41.90 -19.25
N LEU A 17 17.77 -41.77 -19.70
CA LEU A 17 18.34 -40.72 -20.55
C LEU A 17 17.69 -40.71 -21.95
N CYS A 18 17.44 -39.52 -22.52
CA CYS A 18 17.61 -39.30 -23.96
C CYS A 18 18.05 -37.85 -24.22
N LEU A 19 19.29 -37.74 -24.72
CA LEU A 19 19.85 -36.54 -25.35
C LEU A 19 19.14 -36.27 -26.68
N VAL A 20 18.65 -35.06 -26.90
CA VAL A 20 18.50 -34.49 -28.23
C VAL A 20 19.02 -33.06 -28.20
N GLN A 21 20.07 -32.82 -28.98
CA GLN A 21 20.60 -31.48 -29.26
C GLN A 21 19.62 -30.75 -30.18
N ALA A 22 19.29 -29.51 -29.85
CA ALA A 22 18.72 -28.55 -30.79
C ALA A 22 19.49 -27.23 -30.67
N SER A 23 20.15 -26.86 -31.75
CA SER A 23 20.79 -25.55 -31.93
C SER A 23 19.73 -24.44 -32.00
N PRO A 24 20.06 -23.19 -31.62
CA PRO A 24 19.07 -22.13 -31.43
C PRO A 24 18.54 -21.60 -32.76
N VAL A 25 17.21 -21.54 -32.89
CA VAL A 25 16.52 -20.71 -33.88
C VAL A 25 16.22 -19.37 -33.22
N ALA A 26 16.78 -18.30 -33.78
CA ALA A 26 16.42 -16.94 -33.41
C ALA A 26 14.96 -16.68 -33.79
N ALA A 27 14.11 -16.36 -32.81
CA ALA A 27 12.73 -15.94 -33.03
C ALA A 27 12.61 -14.42 -32.98
N GLN A 28 12.07 -13.87 -34.06
CA GLN A 28 11.85 -12.45 -34.35
C GLN A 28 10.58 -11.92 -33.64
N SER A 29 10.66 -10.71 -33.11
CA SER A 29 9.53 -9.89 -32.61
C SER A 29 8.88 -9.11 -33.76
N GLY A 30 7.55 -9.20 -33.93
CA GLY A 30 6.84 -8.44 -34.95
C GLY A 30 5.32 -8.36 -34.73
N GLY A 31 4.86 -7.26 -34.13
CA GLY A 31 3.47 -6.81 -34.18
C GLY A 31 3.46 -5.30 -34.36
N THR A 32 3.38 -4.83 -35.60
CA THR A 32 3.61 -3.43 -36.02
C THR A 32 2.34 -2.58 -36.14
N GLY A 33 1.30 -2.81 -35.33
CA GLY A 33 0.01 -2.11 -35.46
C GLY A 33 -0.54 -1.55 -34.14
N MET A 34 -1.60 -0.74 -34.23
CA MET A 34 -2.31 -0.13 -33.08
C MET A 34 -3.35 -1.06 -32.43
N GLY A 35 -3.25 -2.38 -32.65
CA GLY A 35 -4.16 -3.37 -32.08
C GLY A 35 -5.64 -3.05 -32.30
N ARG A 36 -6.47 -3.27 -31.28
CA ARG A 36 -7.92 -2.96 -31.32
C ARG A 36 -8.20 -1.46 -31.45
N LEU A 37 -7.28 -0.62 -30.99
CA LEU A 37 -7.42 0.83 -31.03
C LEU A 37 -7.41 1.36 -32.47
N ALA A 38 -6.83 0.64 -33.43
CA ALA A 38 -6.77 1.05 -34.85
C ALA A 38 -8.13 1.43 -35.44
N GLY A 39 -9.22 0.78 -35.02
CA GLY A 39 -10.59 1.07 -35.49
C GLY A 39 -11.21 2.37 -34.94
N PHE A 40 -10.58 2.98 -33.95
CA PHE A 40 -11.06 4.19 -33.26
C PHE A 40 -10.17 5.42 -33.52
N LEU A 41 -9.04 5.24 -34.22
CA LEU A 41 -8.13 6.32 -34.53
C LEU A 41 -8.62 7.10 -35.76
N PRO A 42 -8.55 8.44 -35.75
CA PRO A 42 -8.93 9.24 -36.89
C PRO A 42 -8.00 8.99 -38.08
N ALA A 43 -8.52 9.25 -39.29
CA ALA A 43 -7.69 9.33 -40.48
C ALA A 43 -6.76 10.57 -40.41
N THR A 44 -5.72 10.58 -41.25
CA THR A 44 -4.82 11.73 -41.36
C THR A 44 -5.59 13.02 -41.64
N GLY A 45 -5.36 14.04 -40.81
CA GLY A 45 -6.15 15.28 -40.84
C GLY A 45 -5.85 16.20 -39.67
N GLN A 46 -6.77 17.13 -39.42
CA GLN A 46 -6.69 18.06 -38.30
C GLN A 46 -8.10 18.27 -37.71
N ASP A 47 -8.21 18.26 -36.38
CA ASP A 47 -9.45 18.48 -35.64
C ASP A 47 -9.15 19.20 -34.32
N ASP A 48 -9.94 20.22 -33.98
CA ASP A 48 -9.86 21.00 -32.73
C ASP A 48 -8.44 21.33 -32.22
N GLY A 49 -7.58 21.83 -33.11
CA GLY A 49 -6.20 22.18 -32.77
C GLY A 49 -5.23 21.00 -32.72
N TRP A 50 -5.67 19.78 -32.96
CA TRP A 50 -4.83 18.58 -33.05
C TRP A 50 -4.66 18.12 -34.48
N ARG A 51 -3.44 17.75 -34.86
CA ARG A 51 -3.12 17.13 -36.14
C ARG A 51 -2.85 15.64 -35.94
N TYR A 52 -3.40 14.82 -36.81
CA TYR A 52 -3.25 13.38 -36.79
C TYR A 52 -2.62 12.89 -38.09
N THR A 53 -1.72 11.92 -37.98
CA THR A 53 -1.24 11.12 -39.13
C THR A 53 -1.43 9.65 -38.80
N ASN A 54 -2.23 8.95 -39.60
CA ASN A 54 -2.46 7.52 -39.45
C ASN A 54 -2.10 6.82 -40.76
N ASN A 55 -1.01 6.06 -40.75
CA ASN A 55 -0.49 5.35 -41.92
C ASN A 55 -0.62 3.82 -41.82
N GLY A 56 -1.34 3.32 -40.81
CA GLY A 56 -1.50 1.89 -40.53
C GLY A 56 -0.36 1.27 -39.70
N ASP A 57 0.87 1.74 -39.86
CA ASP A 57 2.05 1.26 -39.10
C ASP A 57 2.24 2.02 -37.78
N GLY A 58 1.57 3.16 -37.61
CA GLY A 58 1.61 3.96 -36.41
C GLY A 58 0.63 5.12 -36.46
N PHE A 59 0.49 5.77 -35.32
CA PHE A 59 -0.40 6.91 -35.14
C PHE A 59 0.38 8.08 -34.57
N GLU A 60 0.51 9.15 -35.35
CA GLU A 60 1.12 10.40 -34.89
C GLU A 60 0.05 11.39 -34.49
N ILE A 61 0.32 12.09 -33.38
CA ILE A 61 -0.53 13.13 -32.84
C ILE A 61 0.33 14.36 -32.54
N ALA A 62 -0.16 15.53 -32.93
CA ALA A 62 0.51 16.80 -32.62
C ALA A 62 -0.50 17.85 -32.18
N ASN A 63 -0.27 18.45 -31.02
CA ASN A 63 -1.03 19.62 -30.61
C ASN A 63 -0.49 20.86 -31.36
N THR A 64 -1.38 21.55 -32.06
CA THR A 64 -1.09 22.78 -32.80
C THR A 64 -1.93 23.96 -32.29
N GLY A 65 -2.72 23.74 -31.23
CA GLY A 65 -3.67 24.67 -30.67
C GLY A 65 -3.33 25.05 -29.23
N ASN A 66 -4.25 24.75 -28.31
CA ASN A 66 -4.13 25.13 -26.90
C ASN A 66 -3.07 24.27 -26.18
N PRO A 67 -2.01 24.86 -25.59
CA PRO A 67 -0.95 24.12 -24.89
C PRO A 67 -1.38 23.47 -23.57
N GLN A 68 -2.66 23.56 -23.19
CA GLN A 68 -3.26 22.85 -22.06
C GLN A 68 -4.35 21.84 -22.50
N ALA A 69 -4.57 21.66 -23.80
CA ALA A 69 -5.55 20.70 -24.29
C ALA A 69 -5.09 19.27 -24.02
N ILE A 70 -6.07 18.39 -23.83
CA ILE A 70 -5.89 16.95 -23.74
C ILE A 70 -6.74 16.32 -24.83
N THR A 71 -6.20 15.32 -25.50
CA THR A 71 -6.95 14.46 -26.41
C THR A 71 -6.61 13.01 -26.14
N TYR A 72 -7.55 12.11 -26.39
CA TYR A 72 -7.38 10.69 -26.13
C TYR A 72 -8.27 9.84 -27.04
N PHE A 73 -7.84 8.60 -27.26
CA PHE A 73 -8.57 7.59 -28.03
C PHE A 73 -8.54 6.29 -27.24
N TYR A 74 -9.65 5.55 -27.22
CA TYR A 74 -9.77 4.39 -26.35
C TYR A 74 -10.60 3.26 -26.95
N VAL A 75 -10.43 2.08 -26.34
CA VAL A 75 -11.24 0.89 -26.54
C VAL A 75 -11.89 0.49 -25.23
N GLY A 76 -13.14 0.03 -25.30
CA GLY A 76 -13.86 -0.52 -24.15
C GLY A 76 -13.22 -1.82 -23.65
N PRO A 77 -13.42 -2.17 -22.36
CA PRO A 77 -12.90 -3.42 -21.81
C PRO A 77 -13.45 -4.64 -22.57
N GLU A 78 -12.63 -5.68 -22.73
CA GLU A 78 -13.15 -6.98 -23.17
C GLU A 78 -13.84 -7.69 -22.00
N PRO A 79 -14.93 -8.43 -22.26
CA PRO A 79 -15.56 -9.26 -21.24
C PRO A 79 -14.53 -10.11 -20.51
N ASP A 80 -14.64 -10.12 -19.18
CA ASP A 80 -13.80 -10.89 -18.28
C ASP A 80 -12.30 -10.52 -18.30
N THR A 81 -11.86 -9.44 -18.95
CA THR A 81 -10.42 -9.07 -18.92
C THR A 81 -10.07 -8.10 -17.80
N GLU A 82 -11.04 -7.32 -17.31
CA GLU A 82 -10.88 -6.38 -16.20
C GLU A 82 -10.28 -7.04 -14.95
N GLY A 83 -9.35 -6.35 -14.31
CA GLY A 83 -8.61 -6.75 -13.13
C GLY A 83 -7.41 -7.65 -13.43
N ARG A 84 -7.15 -7.91 -14.71
CA ARG A 84 -6.03 -8.74 -15.15
C ARG A 84 -5.46 -8.31 -16.49
N ARG A 85 -5.75 -7.12 -17.02
CA ARG A 85 -5.20 -6.67 -18.31
C ARG A 85 -3.72 -6.30 -18.22
N ARG A 86 -3.03 -6.48 -19.34
CA ARG A 86 -1.74 -5.85 -19.62
C ARG A 86 -1.92 -4.96 -20.85
N VAL A 87 -1.76 -3.66 -20.63
CA VAL A 87 -1.80 -2.63 -21.67
C VAL A 87 -0.37 -2.26 -22.02
N ASP A 88 0.04 -2.46 -23.26
CA ASP A 88 1.34 -2.05 -23.77
C ASP A 88 1.16 -1.01 -24.88
N VAL A 89 2.02 0.00 -24.93
CA VAL A 89 2.16 0.90 -26.07
C VAL A 89 3.61 1.31 -26.25
N GLU A 90 4.07 1.37 -27.50
CA GLU A 90 5.33 2.02 -27.85
C GLU A 90 5.08 3.47 -28.23
N LEU A 91 5.91 4.36 -27.70
CA LEU A 91 5.75 5.80 -27.76
C LEU A 91 7.08 6.48 -28.08
N GLU A 92 7.05 7.37 -29.05
CA GLU A 92 8.11 8.35 -29.34
C GLU A 92 7.56 9.75 -29.11
N VAL A 93 8.19 10.54 -28.24
CA VAL A 93 7.85 11.96 -28.03
C VAL A 93 8.92 12.81 -28.69
N HIS A 94 8.51 13.75 -29.54
CA HIS A 94 9.44 14.63 -30.25
C HIS A 94 10.23 15.47 -29.23
N PRO A 95 11.57 15.61 -29.36
CA PRO A 95 12.43 16.26 -28.37
C PRO A 95 12.05 17.70 -28.00
N ASP A 96 11.41 18.41 -28.94
CA ASP A 96 10.97 19.80 -28.76
C ASP A 96 9.60 19.93 -28.07
N SER A 97 8.94 18.81 -27.77
CA SER A 97 7.65 18.80 -27.07
C SER A 97 7.81 19.27 -25.62
N ALA A 98 6.95 20.19 -25.18
CA ALA A 98 6.83 20.59 -23.78
C ALA A 98 5.73 19.81 -23.02
N GLY A 99 4.82 19.19 -23.76
CA GLY A 99 3.76 18.31 -23.25
C GLY A 99 4.19 16.85 -23.10
N SER A 100 3.21 15.98 -22.91
CA SER A 100 3.44 14.56 -22.65
C SER A 100 2.40 13.67 -23.35
N ALA A 101 2.74 12.41 -23.57
CA ALA A 101 1.87 11.45 -24.24
C ALA A 101 2.02 10.06 -23.60
N GLY A 102 1.02 9.19 -23.71
CA GLY A 102 1.09 7.84 -23.14
C GLY A 102 -0.24 7.11 -23.10
N VAL A 103 -0.45 6.34 -22.03
CA VAL A 103 -1.60 5.44 -21.88
C VAL A 103 -2.77 6.18 -21.20
N LEU A 104 -3.96 6.10 -21.81
CA LEU A 104 -5.23 6.36 -21.12
C LEU A 104 -5.66 5.10 -20.39
N TYR A 105 -6.06 5.22 -19.14
CA TYR A 105 -6.43 4.07 -18.32
C TYR A 105 -7.67 4.33 -17.46
N GLY A 106 -8.52 3.30 -17.35
CA GLY A 106 -9.68 3.28 -16.46
C GLY A 106 -10.75 4.33 -16.77
N LEU A 107 -10.94 4.66 -18.05
CA LEU A 107 -11.97 5.61 -18.45
C LEU A 107 -13.37 5.06 -18.18
N ASN A 108 -14.11 5.79 -17.35
CA ASN A 108 -15.52 5.57 -17.09
C ASN A 108 -16.33 6.75 -17.65
N GLU A 109 -16.91 6.55 -18.84
CA GLU A 109 -17.69 7.58 -19.54
C GLU A 109 -18.84 8.16 -18.70
N ARG A 110 -19.44 7.34 -17.82
CA ARG A 110 -20.58 7.79 -17.00
C ARG A 110 -20.16 8.72 -15.88
N ARG A 111 -18.89 8.68 -15.46
CA ARG A 111 -18.38 9.41 -14.30
C ARG A 111 -17.37 10.50 -14.67
N ASP A 112 -17.07 10.69 -15.96
CA ASP A 112 -16.01 11.58 -16.47
C ASP A 112 -14.71 11.42 -15.67
N ARG A 113 -14.32 10.17 -15.44
CA ARG A 113 -13.16 9.81 -14.62
C ARG A 113 -12.23 8.90 -15.40
N TYR A 114 -10.96 9.23 -15.38
CA TYR A 114 -9.89 8.42 -15.99
C TYR A 114 -8.53 8.78 -15.41
N HIS A 115 -7.54 7.95 -15.73
CA HIS A 115 -6.14 8.19 -15.45
C HIS A 115 -5.35 8.30 -16.76
N MET A 116 -4.22 9.00 -16.72
CA MET A 116 -3.26 9.02 -17.82
C MET A 116 -1.88 8.73 -17.28
N ILE A 117 -1.16 7.79 -17.89
CA ILE A 117 0.25 7.53 -17.58
C ILE A 117 1.03 8.02 -18.78
N THR A 118 1.65 9.19 -18.66
CA THR A 118 2.33 9.86 -19.78
C THR A 118 3.83 9.95 -19.56
N LEU A 119 4.56 10.09 -20.66
CA LEU A 119 5.99 10.31 -20.75
C LEU A 119 6.23 11.60 -21.53
N ASP A 120 7.16 12.45 -21.06
CA ASP A 120 7.61 13.62 -21.81
C ASP A 120 8.98 13.41 -22.47
N ALA A 121 9.40 14.38 -23.29
CA ALA A 121 10.66 14.34 -24.04
C ALA A 121 11.91 14.28 -23.14
N ARG A 122 11.79 14.56 -21.84
CA ARG A 122 12.88 14.58 -20.86
C ARG A 122 12.92 13.30 -20.01
N GLY A 123 12.04 12.34 -20.28
CA GLY A 123 11.97 11.10 -19.51
C GLY A 123 11.16 11.22 -18.22
N MET A 124 10.36 12.28 -18.08
CA MET A 124 9.44 12.40 -16.95
C MET A 124 8.19 11.57 -17.21
N VAL A 125 7.93 10.63 -16.31
CA VAL A 125 6.67 9.89 -16.27
C VAL A 125 5.73 10.56 -15.28
N ARG A 126 4.51 10.87 -15.75
CA ARG A 126 3.45 11.44 -14.92
C ARG A 126 2.24 10.53 -14.91
N VAL A 127 1.64 10.37 -13.73
CA VAL A 127 0.34 9.73 -13.57
C VAL A 127 -0.66 10.81 -13.21
N PHE A 128 -1.64 11.05 -14.08
CA PHE A 128 -2.73 11.98 -13.84
C PHE A 128 -4.00 11.26 -13.42
N ARG A 129 -4.82 11.94 -12.64
CA ARG A 129 -6.23 11.61 -12.45
C ARG A 129 -7.06 12.78 -12.97
N ARG A 130 -8.04 12.46 -13.82
CA ARG A 130 -9.14 13.37 -14.17
C ARG A 130 -10.40 12.91 -13.47
N ASP A 131 -11.07 13.84 -12.81
CA ASP A 131 -12.41 13.69 -12.25
C ASP A 131 -13.13 15.05 -12.33
N SER A 132 -14.30 15.19 -11.71
CA SER A 132 -15.10 16.42 -11.76
C SER A 132 -14.36 17.70 -11.35
N ASP A 133 -13.29 17.59 -10.57
CA ASP A 133 -12.50 18.75 -10.10
C ASP A 133 -11.42 19.17 -11.12
N GLY A 134 -11.27 18.43 -12.22
CA GLY A 134 -10.27 18.66 -13.26
C GLY A 134 -9.16 17.62 -13.27
N VAL A 135 -8.06 17.95 -13.96
CA VAL A 135 -6.88 17.08 -14.09
C VAL A 135 -5.90 17.43 -12.98
N ARG A 136 -5.39 16.41 -12.29
CA ARG A 136 -4.36 16.57 -11.25
C ARG A 136 -3.30 15.49 -11.37
N PRO A 137 -2.00 15.84 -11.23
CA PRO A 137 -0.95 14.85 -11.14
C PRO A 137 -1.05 14.11 -9.80
N LEU A 138 -0.95 12.79 -9.84
CA LEU A 138 -0.81 11.91 -8.69
C LEU A 138 0.65 11.57 -8.42
N VAL A 139 1.43 11.40 -9.50
CA VAL A 139 2.83 10.99 -9.44
C VAL A 139 3.61 11.69 -10.55
N GLU A 140 4.84 12.10 -10.25
CA GLU A 140 5.81 12.62 -11.21
C GLU A 140 7.19 12.05 -10.88
N MET A 141 7.83 11.34 -11.82
CA MET A 141 9.11 10.67 -11.60
C MET A 141 9.94 10.52 -12.87
N SER A 142 11.26 10.53 -12.73
CA SER A 142 12.19 10.25 -13.83
C SER A 142 12.62 8.79 -13.76
N SER A 143 12.98 8.20 -14.89
CA SER A 143 13.48 6.83 -14.94
C SER A 143 14.72 6.71 -15.81
N ASP A 144 15.74 6.02 -15.29
CA ASP A 144 16.94 5.65 -16.05
C ASP A 144 16.62 4.65 -17.18
N ALA A 145 15.43 4.05 -17.17
CA ALA A 145 14.96 3.21 -18.26
C ALA A 145 14.59 4.01 -19.50
N PHE A 146 14.42 5.33 -19.41
CA PHE A 146 14.08 6.19 -20.54
C PHE A 146 15.16 6.21 -21.61
N ARG A 147 14.74 6.07 -22.87
CA ARG A 147 15.61 6.13 -24.05
C ARG A 147 15.34 7.42 -24.80
N GLN A 148 16.19 8.43 -24.61
CA GLN A 148 16.06 9.71 -25.28
C GLN A 148 16.17 9.57 -26.80
N GLY A 149 15.23 10.17 -27.53
CA GLY A 149 15.23 10.16 -29.00
C GLY A 149 14.92 8.80 -29.64
N ALA A 150 14.40 7.84 -28.87
CA ALA A 150 14.00 6.52 -29.35
C ALA A 150 12.60 6.15 -28.83
N ALA A 151 12.00 5.10 -29.42
CA ALA A 151 10.77 4.52 -28.91
C ALA A 151 10.95 3.98 -27.49
N ASN A 152 9.98 4.31 -26.64
CA ASN A 152 9.86 3.83 -25.27
C ASN A 152 8.56 3.04 -25.13
N ARG A 153 8.62 1.89 -24.47
CA ARG A 153 7.43 1.09 -24.16
C ARG A 153 6.88 1.48 -22.80
N LEU A 154 5.65 1.98 -22.77
CA LEU A 154 4.88 2.14 -21.54
C LEU A 154 3.95 0.93 -21.39
N THR A 155 3.98 0.33 -20.20
CA THR A 155 3.12 -0.81 -19.86
C THR A 155 2.31 -0.48 -18.61
N VAL A 156 1.04 -0.88 -18.59
CA VAL A 156 0.18 -0.92 -17.40
C VAL A 156 -0.29 -2.36 -17.21
N GLU A 157 -0.01 -2.96 -16.06
CA GLU A 157 -0.44 -4.31 -15.69
C GLU A 157 -1.44 -4.23 -14.54
N GLU A 158 -2.62 -4.81 -14.73
CA GLU A 158 -3.65 -4.93 -13.69
C GLU A 158 -3.40 -6.17 -12.83
N ASP A 159 -3.64 -6.01 -11.54
CA ASP A 159 -3.69 -7.08 -10.54
C ASP A 159 -4.85 -6.79 -9.60
N GLY A 160 -6.04 -7.33 -9.91
CA GLY A 160 -7.28 -7.04 -9.21
C GLY A 160 -7.67 -5.56 -9.35
N ASP A 161 -7.81 -4.87 -8.22
CA ASP A 161 -8.06 -3.42 -8.15
C ASP A 161 -6.76 -2.59 -8.09
N GLY A 162 -5.62 -3.21 -8.43
CA GLY A 162 -4.32 -2.58 -8.55
C GLY A 162 -3.84 -2.45 -9.99
N ILE A 163 -2.97 -1.48 -10.23
CA ILE A 163 -2.12 -1.43 -11.42
C ILE A 163 -0.66 -1.24 -11.07
N THR A 164 0.22 -1.85 -11.85
CA THR A 164 1.66 -1.57 -11.91
C THR A 164 1.96 -0.92 -13.26
N TYR A 165 2.74 0.15 -13.27
CA TYR A 165 3.17 0.81 -14.52
C TYR A 165 4.68 0.67 -14.70
N LEU A 166 5.09 0.37 -15.94
CA LEU A 166 6.46 0.06 -16.31
C LEU A 166 6.90 0.93 -17.50
N LEU A 167 8.19 1.27 -17.53
CA LEU A 167 8.85 1.90 -18.66
C LEU A 167 9.98 1.00 -19.15
N ASN A 168 9.91 0.58 -20.41
CA ASN A 168 10.87 -0.34 -21.03
C ASN A 168 11.10 -1.62 -20.22
N GLY A 169 10.05 -2.12 -19.56
CA GLY A 169 10.08 -3.31 -18.71
C GLY A 169 10.55 -3.07 -17.26
N THR A 170 11.01 -1.87 -16.94
CA THR A 170 11.36 -1.48 -15.56
C THR A 170 10.11 -0.99 -14.84
N SER A 171 9.74 -1.65 -13.74
CA SER A 171 8.63 -1.20 -12.89
C SER A 171 8.96 0.17 -12.29
N LEU A 172 8.03 1.11 -12.44
CA LEU A 172 8.13 2.47 -11.92
C LEU A 172 7.34 2.65 -10.63
N GLY A 173 6.33 1.82 -10.41
CA GLY A 173 5.49 1.84 -9.22
C GLY A 173 4.18 1.12 -9.43
N SER A 174 3.39 1.08 -8.37
CA SER A 174 2.03 0.53 -8.38
C SER A 174 1.08 1.43 -7.59
N VAL A 175 -0.19 1.40 -7.98
CA VAL A 175 -1.28 2.09 -7.31
C VAL A 175 -2.49 1.18 -7.30
N GLY A 176 -3.24 1.14 -6.20
CA GLY A 176 -4.43 0.31 -6.08
C GLY A 176 -5.59 1.02 -5.39
N GLY A 177 -6.74 0.35 -5.43
CA GLY A 177 -8.01 0.80 -4.87
C GLY A 177 -9.17 0.61 -5.85
N ASP A 178 -10.39 0.83 -5.36
CA ASP A 178 -11.67 0.63 -6.05
C ASP A 178 -11.88 1.44 -7.35
N LEU A 179 -10.86 2.20 -7.79
CA LEU A 179 -10.83 3.01 -9.00
C LEU A 179 -9.95 2.42 -10.12
N PHE A 180 -9.25 1.31 -9.86
CA PHE A 180 -8.42 0.63 -10.85
C PHE A 180 -8.93 -0.79 -11.12
N GLY A 181 -8.33 -1.46 -12.11
CA GLY A 181 -8.75 -2.79 -12.54
C GLY A 181 -9.98 -2.81 -13.43
N HIS A 182 -10.53 -1.66 -13.84
CA HIS A 182 -11.73 -1.60 -14.68
C HIS A 182 -11.74 -0.33 -15.54
N GLY A 183 -12.65 -0.25 -16.50
CA GLY A 183 -12.84 0.88 -17.41
C GLY A 183 -12.08 0.75 -18.74
N SER A 184 -12.32 1.68 -19.66
CA SER A 184 -11.71 1.69 -20.99
C SER A 184 -10.22 2.07 -20.93
N VAL A 185 -9.45 1.60 -21.92
CA VAL A 185 -8.00 1.83 -22.03
C VAL A 185 -7.65 2.35 -23.42
N GLY A 186 -6.53 3.04 -23.57
CA GLY A 186 -6.18 3.67 -24.83
C GLY A 186 -4.89 4.49 -24.79
N ILE A 187 -4.83 5.51 -25.63
CA ILE A 187 -3.72 6.48 -25.68
C ILE A 187 -4.22 7.88 -25.37
N ALA A 188 -3.36 8.70 -24.78
CA ALA A 188 -3.64 10.09 -24.47
C ALA A 188 -2.44 10.98 -24.78
N ALA A 189 -2.71 12.23 -25.14
CA ALA A 189 -1.72 13.29 -25.33
C ALA A 189 -2.20 14.56 -24.63
N GLU A 190 -1.27 15.25 -23.97
CA GLU A 190 -1.52 16.46 -23.19
C GLU A 190 -0.51 17.55 -23.58
N GLY A 191 -1.05 18.74 -23.76
CA GLY A 191 -0.27 19.97 -23.89
C GLY A 191 0.44 20.09 -25.23
N ASP A 192 1.50 20.90 -25.29
CA ASP A 192 2.30 21.12 -26.51
C ASP A 192 3.17 19.91 -26.82
N VAL A 193 2.57 18.89 -27.44
CA VAL A 193 3.19 17.59 -27.67
C VAL A 193 3.06 17.16 -29.13
N GLN A 194 4.16 16.65 -29.68
CA GLN A 194 4.17 15.83 -30.89
C GLN A 194 4.66 14.43 -30.51
N ALA A 195 3.82 13.42 -30.72
CA ALA A 195 4.13 12.05 -30.34
C ALA A 195 3.67 11.04 -31.39
N ARG A 196 4.36 9.91 -31.45
CA ARG A 196 4.02 8.76 -32.29
C ARG A 196 3.79 7.54 -31.42
N PHE A 197 2.65 6.88 -31.63
CA PHE A 197 2.29 5.63 -30.98
C PHE A 197 2.36 4.47 -31.96
N THR A 198 2.86 3.34 -31.47
CA THR A 198 2.90 2.04 -32.16
C THR A 198 2.63 0.91 -31.18
N ALA A 199 2.34 -0.28 -31.72
CA ALA A 199 2.27 -1.52 -30.93
C ALA A 199 1.31 -1.49 -29.72
N PHE A 200 0.17 -0.79 -29.82
CA PHE A 200 -0.85 -0.79 -28.77
C PHE A 200 -1.48 -2.19 -28.62
N SER A 201 -1.57 -2.70 -27.39
CA SER A 201 -2.29 -3.93 -27.05
C SER A 201 -2.86 -3.88 -25.64
N ASP A 202 -3.98 -4.57 -25.40
CA ASP A 202 -4.71 -4.59 -24.12
C ASP A 202 -5.15 -6.01 -23.70
N ALA A 203 -4.24 -6.98 -23.83
CA ALA A 203 -4.53 -8.39 -23.62
C ALA A 203 -4.68 -8.76 -22.12
N ALA A 204 -5.38 -9.86 -21.81
CA ALA A 204 -5.36 -10.43 -20.47
C ALA A 204 -3.94 -10.90 -20.10
N GLY A 205 -3.42 -10.36 -19.00
CA GLY A 205 -2.18 -10.70 -18.31
C GLY A 205 -2.17 -12.18 -17.95
N GLY A 206 -1.47 -12.94 -18.78
CA GLY A 206 -1.47 -14.41 -18.78
C GLY A 206 -1.08 -14.97 -20.13
N THR A 207 -1.22 -14.19 -21.19
CA THR A 207 -0.81 -14.58 -22.55
C THR A 207 0.26 -13.65 -23.09
N GLN A 208 1.51 -14.07 -22.98
CA GLN A 208 2.63 -13.49 -23.72
C GLN A 208 2.37 -13.69 -25.23
N PRO A 209 2.38 -12.65 -26.08
CA PRO A 209 2.11 -12.80 -27.51
C PRO A 209 3.32 -13.41 -28.20
N GLY A 210 3.26 -14.72 -28.45
CA GLY A 210 4.34 -15.46 -29.08
C GLY A 210 4.01 -16.92 -29.38
N ALA A 211 2.82 -17.23 -29.90
CA ALA A 211 2.57 -18.50 -30.59
C ALA A 211 1.31 -18.39 -31.47
N ALA A 212 1.51 -18.26 -32.78
CA ALA A 212 0.44 -18.41 -33.76
C ALA A 212 0.06 -19.89 -33.91
N ASN A 213 -1.24 -20.16 -33.74
CA ASN A 213 -2.02 -21.36 -34.06
C ASN A 213 -1.31 -22.63 -34.57
N GLN A 214 -1.41 -23.70 -33.79
CA GLN A 214 -1.74 -25.02 -34.36
C GLN A 214 -3.05 -25.53 -33.77
N THR A 215 -4.06 -25.54 -34.62
CA THR A 215 -5.28 -26.30 -34.47
C THR A 215 -4.91 -27.78 -34.42
N THR A 216 -5.07 -28.43 -33.26
CA THR A 216 -5.13 -29.89 -33.21
C THR A 216 -6.13 -30.33 -32.14
N THR A 217 -7.21 -30.93 -32.62
CA THR A 217 -8.14 -31.77 -31.90
C THR A 217 -7.40 -32.91 -31.19
N GLY A 218 -7.60 -33.10 -29.89
CA GLY A 218 -7.29 -34.37 -29.23
C GLY A 218 -6.91 -34.31 -27.75
N ALA A 219 -7.82 -34.87 -26.93
CA ALA A 219 -7.62 -35.44 -25.59
C ALA A 219 -7.22 -34.50 -24.44
N GLY A 220 -8.14 -34.39 -23.47
CA GLY A 220 -7.96 -33.66 -22.23
C GLY A 220 -6.75 -34.14 -21.44
N ALA A 221 -5.81 -33.24 -21.23
CA ALA A 221 -4.88 -33.30 -20.12
C ALA A 221 -5.48 -32.45 -19.00
N GLU A 222 -5.78 -33.10 -17.89
CA GLU A 222 -6.13 -32.46 -16.64
C GLU A 222 -5.04 -31.44 -16.28
N THR A 223 -5.45 -30.19 -16.13
CA THR A 223 -4.65 -29.15 -15.47
C THR A 223 -4.31 -29.65 -14.08
N THR A 224 -3.09 -30.15 -13.90
CA THR A 224 -2.48 -30.31 -12.58
C THR A 224 -2.45 -28.91 -11.96
N GLY A 225 -3.44 -28.63 -11.11
CA GLY A 225 -3.53 -27.37 -10.39
C GLY A 225 -2.23 -27.12 -9.65
N ALA A 226 -1.79 -25.86 -9.63
CA ALA A 226 -0.75 -25.40 -8.72
C ALA A 226 -1.03 -26.03 -7.35
N ALA A 227 -0.08 -26.81 -6.84
CA ALA A 227 -0.29 -27.53 -5.60
C ALA A 227 -0.57 -26.50 -4.52
N ALA A 228 -1.77 -26.58 -3.94
CA ALA A 228 -2.19 -25.70 -2.87
C ALA A 228 -1.16 -25.72 -1.75
N LEU A 229 -0.99 -24.57 -1.08
CA LEU A 229 -0.28 -24.48 0.19
C LEU A 229 -0.67 -25.67 1.08
N PRO A 230 0.28 -26.28 1.81
CA PRO A 230 -0.06 -27.21 2.89
C PRO A 230 -1.16 -26.57 3.76
N GLU A 231 -2.13 -27.34 4.25
CA GLU A 231 -3.28 -26.80 5.02
C GLU A 231 -2.85 -25.92 6.22
N ASP A 232 -1.62 -26.10 6.70
CA ASP A 232 -1.02 -25.37 7.80
C ASP A 232 -0.09 -24.23 7.37
N GLY A 233 0.15 -24.03 6.07
CA GLY A 233 1.10 -23.05 5.53
C GLY A 233 0.56 -21.62 5.49
N LEU A 234 1.44 -20.65 5.69
CA LEU A 234 1.13 -19.22 5.54
C LEU A 234 2.14 -18.56 4.60
N GLU A 235 1.64 -18.09 3.46
CA GLU A 235 2.42 -17.29 2.52
C GLU A 235 2.29 -15.80 2.85
N MET A 236 3.43 -15.13 2.94
CA MET A 236 3.56 -13.72 3.27
C MET A 236 4.28 -12.99 2.14
N ARG A 237 3.86 -11.76 1.84
CA ARG A 237 4.55 -10.84 0.95
C ARG A 237 5.02 -9.61 1.70
N ARG A 238 6.12 -9.02 1.25
CA ARG A 238 6.57 -7.72 1.74
C ARG A 238 5.68 -6.63 1.17
N VAL A 239 5.27 -5.70 2.02
CA VAL A 239 4.46 -4.54 1.63
C VAL A 239 5.21 -3.28 2.01
N GLN A 240 5.32 -2.39 1.04
CA GLN A 240 5.85 -1.04 1.21
C GLN A 240 4.69 -0.07 1.38
N ILE A 241 4.74 0.71 2.46
CA ILE A 241 3.75 1.74 2.77
C ILE A 241 4.39 3.08 2.45
N LEU A 242 3.88 3.70 1.40
CA LEU A 242 4.43 4.94 0.86
C LEU A 242 3.78 6.17 1.53
N ASP A 243 4.59 7.22 1.66
CA ASP A 243 4.15 8.58 1.92
C ASP A 243 4.11 9.35 0.61
N SER A 244 2.93 9.35 -0.04
CA SER A 244 2.72 10.01 -1.33
C SER A 244 2.48 11.51 -1.21
N ASN A 245 2.17 12.02 -0.01
CA ASN A 245 1.80 13.41 0.24
C ASN A 245 2.81 14.13 1.14
N GLY A 246 4.02 13.57 1.23
CA GLY A 246 5.06 14.06 2.12
C GLY A 246 5.65 15.41 1.70
N PRO A 247 6.50 16.00 2.56
CA PRO A 247 7.13 17.31 2.36
C PRO A 247 7.93 17.46 1.06
N THR A 248 8.38 16.34 0.49
CA THR A 248 9.16 16.30 -0.75
C THR A 248 8.30 16.39 -2.01
N GLY A 249 6.98 16.19 -1.89
CA GLY A 249 6.07 16.07 -3.05
C GLY A 249 6.28 14.79 -3.88
N GLN A 250 7.20 13.93 -3.48
CA GLN A 250 7.50 12.64 -4.11
C GLN A 250 7.10 11.51 -3.16
N ALA A 251 6.65 10.39 -3.72
CA ALA A 251 6.37 9.21 -2.91
C ALA A 251 7.65 8.68 -2.26
N VAL A 252 7.68 8.64 -0.93
CA VAL A 252 8.82 8.11 -0.15
C VAL A 252 8.37 6.88 0.62
N LEU A 253 9.18 5.82 0.62
CA LEU A 253 8.93 4.66 1.47
C LEU A 253 8.94 5.08 2.94
N ALA A 254 7.80 5.01 3.62
CA ALA A 254 7.66 5.42 5.01
C ALA A 254 7.72 4.24 5.97
N TYR A 255 7.04 3.15 5.63
CA TYR A 255 7.07 1.91 6.40
C TYR A 255 7.17 0.70 5.50
N GLU A 256 7.64 -0.41 6.05
CA GLU A 256 7.58 -1.73 5.43
C GLU A 256 7.01 -2.73 6.43
N THR A 257 6.31 -3.75 5.95
CA THR A 257 5.85 -4.88 6.78
C THR A 257 5.68 -6.16 5.96
N LEU A 258 5.27 -7.25 6.61
CA LEU A 258 4.84 -8.50 5.99
C LEU A 258 3.32 -8.61 6.08
N VAL A 259 2.67 -8.98 4.98
CA VAL A 259 1.21 -9.18 4.89
C VAL A 259 0.94 -10.55 4.26
N PRO A 260 -0.08 -11.33 4.67
CA PRO A 260 -0.43 -12.55 3.96
C PRO A 260 -0.64 -12.29 2.46
N ALA A 261 -0.16 -13.16 1.59
CA ALA A 261 -0.12 -12.86 0.15
C ALA A 261 -1.50 -12.61 -0.46
N GLY A 262 -2.54 -13.33 -0.01
CA GLY A 262 -3.93 -13.14 -0.45
C GLY A 262 -4.70 -12.03 0.27
N TRP A 263 -4.02 -11.14 0.99
CA TRP A 263 -4.66 -9.98 1.61
C TRP A 263 -4.41 -8.71 0.80
N ASP A 264 -5.44 -7.90 0.71
CA ASP A 264 -5.40 -6.57 0.11
C ASP A 264 -4.87 -5.57 1.12
N THR A 265 -4.23 -4.50 0.64
CA THR A 265 -3.67 -3.44 1.47
C THR A 265 -4.09 -2.09 0.95
N GLN A 266 -4.47 -1.19 1.84
CA GLN A 266 -4.93 0.14 1.47
C GLN A 266 -4.45 1.21 2.45
N GLY A 267 -4.39 2.45 1.97
CA GLY A 267 -3.94 3.60 2.75
C GLY A 267 -2.43 3.81 2.71
N GLY A 268 -1.91 4.58 3.65
CA GLY A 268 -0.51 4.99 3.66
C GLY A 268 -0.20 5.96 4.79
N VAL A 269 0.76 6.84 4.56
CA VAL A 269 0.95 8.01 5.42
C VAL A 269 0.05 9.14 4.94
N GLN A 270 -0.68 9.75 5.86
CA GLN A 270 -1.42 10.96 5.59
C GLN A 270 -0.96 12.09 6.51
N TRP A 271 -0.78 13.25 5.89
CA TRP A 271 -0.38 14.48 6.53
C TRP A 271 -1.59 15.33 6.84
N SER A 272 -1.61 15.93 8.02
CA SER A 272 -2.60 16.96 8.32
C SER A 272 -2.31 18.19 7.47
N HIS A 273 -3.31 18.62 6.70
CA HIS A 273 -3.22 19.80 5.84
C HIS A 273 -3.57 21.10 6.59
N SER A 274 -4.05 21.00 7.84
CA SER A 274 -4.49 22.14 8.63
C SER A 274 -3.66 22.28 9.91
N ASP A 275 -2.68 23.19 9.88
CA ASP A 275 -2.25 23.88 11.09
C ASP A 275 -3.34 24.91 11.46
N GLY A 276 -4.42 24.51 12.14
CA GLY A 276 -5.49 25.43 12.53
C GLY A 276 -6.89 24.82 12.66
N GLN A 277 -7.91 25.69 12.68
CA GLN A 277 -9.33 25.32 12.85
C GLN A 277 -9.73 24.15 11.92
N GLY A 278 -10.08 23.00 12.53
CA GLY A 278 -10.58 21.81 11.83
C GLY A 278 -9.59 20.67 11.60
N GLY A 279 -8.33 20.75 12.07
CA GLY A 279 -7.39 19.62 11.99
C GLY A 279 -7.62 18.56 13.07
N CYS A 280 -8.05 17.35 12.70
CA CYS A 280 -8.21 16.22 13.65
C CYS A 280 -6.88 15.63 14.13
N PHE A 281 -5.76 16.01 13.54
CA PHE A 281 -4.42 15.69 14.01
C PHE A 281 -3.41 16.66 13.40
N THR A 282 -2.15 16.50 13.77
CA THR A 282 -1.04 17.35 13.37
C THR A 282 0.14 16.47 12.97
N GLY A 283 0.87 16.87 11.93
CA GLY A 283 1.99 16.09 11.37
C GLY A 283 1.55 14.92 10.49
N ALA A 284 2.33 13.85 10.51
CA ALA A 284 2.12 12.63 9.74
C ALA A 284 1.53 11.52 10.60
N ALA A 285 0.55 10.80 10.07
CA ALA A 285 -0.02 9.63 10.72
C ALA A 285 -0.10 8.45 9.74
N LEU A 286 0.13 7.25 10.27
CA LEU A 286 -0.09 6.00 9.54
C LEU A 286 -1.60 5.71 9.53
N MET A 287 -2.21 5.79 8.36
CA MET A 287 -3.62 5.45 8.11
C MET A 287 -3.63 4.38 7.03
N TRP A 288 -3.47 3.13 7.47
CA TRP A 288 -3.21 1.99 6.61
C TRP A 288 -3.87 0.74 7.18
N GLY A 289 -4.35 -0.14 6.31
CA GLY A 289 -4.87 -1.44 6.71
C GLY A 289 -4.59 -2.54 5.72
N ALA A 290 -4.75 -3.77 6.19
CA ALA A 290 -4.67 -4.99 5.40
C ALA A 290 -5.80 -5.94 5.78
N GLY A 291 -6.37 -6.66 4.84
CA GLY A 291 -7.43 -7.62 5.11
C GLY A 291 -7.67 -8.61 3.99
N THR A 292 -8.44 -9.65 4.27
CA THR A 292 -8.88 -10.58 3.24
C THR A 292 -9.82 -9.87 2.26
N GLN A 293 -9.83 -10.31 1.00
CA GLN A 293 -10.71 -9.75 -0.05
C GLN A 293 -12.20 -9.81 0.33
N ASP A 294 -12.59 -10.82 1.10
CA ASP A 294 -13.96 -10.99 1.62
C ASP A 294 -14.23 -10.19 2.90
N GLN A 295 -13.24 -9.46 3.43
CA GLN A 295 -13.29 -8.68 4.67
C GLN A 295 -13.65 -9.49 5.93
N ALA A 296 -13.45 -10.81 5.91
CA ALA A 296 -13.59 -11.65 7.10
C ALA A 296 -12.55 -11.28 8.16
N TYR A 297 -11.31 -11.04 7.73
CA TYR A 297 -10.19 -10.69 8.59
C TYR A 297 -9.58 -9.38 8.15
N GLY A 298 -9.15 -8.57 9.12
CA GLY A 298 -8.49 -7.32 8.80
C GLY A 298 -7.76 -6.70 9.98
N LEU A 299 -6.82 -5.82 9.67
CA LEU A 299 -6.10 -4.99 10.60
C LEU A 299 -6.05 -3.57 10.02
N ALA A 300 -6.33 -2.55 10.83
CA ALA A 300 -6.29 -1.17 10.37
C ALA A 300 -5.75 -0.22 11.43
N TYR A 301 -4.84 0.66 11.03
CA TYR A 301 -4.51 1.90 11.73
C TYR A 301 -5.47 2.99 11.26
N MET A 302 -6.23 3.53 12.19
CA MET A 302 -7.35 4.42 11.90
C MET A 302 -6.98 5.89 12.05
N ASN A 303 -7.84 6.76 11.52
CA ASN A 303 -7.62 8.20 11.54
C ASN A 303 -7.46 8.71 12.98
N PRO A 304 -6.40 9.46 13.28
CA PRO A 304 -6.27 10.09 14.59
C PRO A 304 -7.32 11.19 14.81
N LEU A 305 -7.59 11.46 16.08
CA LEU A 305 -8.56 12.43 16.57
C LEU A 305 -7.92 13.36 17.60
N SER A 306 -8.33 14.63 17.58
CA SER A 306 -7.95 15.66 18.57
C SER A 306 -9.20 16.23 19.23
N TRP A 307 -9.09 16.58 20.50
CA TRP A 307 -10.17 17.22 21.26
C TRP A 307 -9.62 18.25 22.23
N GLY A 308 -10.47 19.17 22.65
CA GLY A 308 -10.12 20.09 23.73
C GLY A 308 -11.21 21.06 24.12
N VAL A 309 -11.12 21.49 25.38
CA VAL A 309 -11.95 22.51 26.01
C VAL A 309 -11.06 23.49 26.77
N SER A 310 -11.61 24.67 27.01
CA SER A 310 -11.06 25.68 27.89
C SER A 310 -12.10 26.08 28.94
N SER A 311 -11.67 26.84 29.94
CA SER A 311 -12.59 27.51 30.87
C SER A 311 -13.59 28.46 30.19
N TYR A 312 -13.38 28.79 28.91
CA TYR A 312 -14.27 29.61 28.09
C TYR A 312 -15.14 28.80 27.12
N GLY A 313 -15.02 27.46 27.11
CA GLY A 313 -15.75 26.57 26.21
C GLY A 313 -14.85 25.84 25.21
N PRO A 314 -15.43 25.27 24.13
CA PRO A 314 -14.72 24.49 23.12
C PRO A 314 -13.52 25.19 22.51
N VAL A 315 -12.44 24.44 22.30
CA VAL A 315 -11.23 24.95 21.63
C VAL A 315 -11.39 24.81 20.12
N SER A 316 -11.49 25.94 19.41
CA SER A 316 -11.87 25.95 17.98
C SER A 316 -10.86 25.28 17.03
N TYR A 317 -9.61 25.10 17.46
CA TYR A 317 -8.58 24.44 16.65
C TYR A 317 -8.54 22.92 16.84
N MET A 318 -9.33 22.37 17.76
CA MET A 318 -9.46 20.93 17.94
C MET A 318 -10.62 20.37 17.13
N CYS A 319 -10.54 19.10 16.77
CA CYS A 319 -11.57 18.44 15.97
C CYS A 319 -12.85 18.19 16.76
N LEU A 320 -12.73 17.83 18.04
CA LEU A 320 -13.86 17.78 18.96
C LEU A 320 -13.75 18.84 20.06
N GLY A 321 -14.80 19.62 20.22
CA GLY A 321 -14.98 20.55 21.34
C GLY A 321 -15.42 19.87 22.64
N GLN A 322 -14.79 18.76 23.00
CA GLN A 322 -15.21 17.90 24.12
C GLN A 322 -14.08 17.70 25.14
N ASP A 323 -14.47 17.49 26.38
CA ASP A 323 -13.58 17.26 27.52
C ASP A 323 -13.37 15.76 27.74
N LEU A 324 -12.55 15.12 26.89
CA LEU A 324 -12.28 13.69 26.96
C LEU A 324 -11.01 13.48 27.79
N THR A 325 -11.13 12.82 28.95
CA THR A 325 -10.03 12.74 29.93
C THR A 325 -9.26 11.43 29.91
N ASP A 326 -9.76 10.44 29.16
CA ASP A 326 -9.18 9.10 29.06
C ASP A 326 -9.46 8.46 27.69
N ALA A 327 -8.88 7.29 27.45
CA ALA A 327 -8.96 6.61 26.15
C ALA A 327 -10.34 6.00 25.89
N GLU A 328 -11.10 5.65 26.95
CA GLU A 328 -12.44 5.10 26.80
C GLU A 328 -13.41 6.20 26.33
N MET A 329 -13.39 7.37 26.96
CA MET A 329 -14.16 8.53 26.54
C MET A 329 -13.83 8.92 25.10
N ALA A 330 -12.54 8.92 24.75
CA ALA A 330 -12.08 9.18 23.39
C ALA A 330 -12.66 8.18 22.39
N ALA A 331 -12.59 6.87 22.68
CA ALA A 331 -13.14 5.84 21.81
C ALA A 331 -14.66 5.94 21.65
N ARG A 332 -15.38 6.22 22.74
CA ARG A 332 -16.84 6.42 22.73
C ARG A 332 -17.27 7.65 21.92
N ALA A 333 -16.45 8.68 21.86
CA ALA A 333 -16.68 9.84 20.98
C ALA A 333 -16.26 9.56 19.52
N TYR A 334 -15.20 8.78 19.33
CA TYR A 334 -14.62 8.47 18.02
C TYR A 334 -15.50 7.56 17.17
N PHE A 335 -16.00 6.45 17.71
CA PHE A 335 -16.74 5.48 16.90
C PHE A 335 -18.05 6.01 16.29
N PRO A 336 -18.86 6.84 16.96
CA PRO A 336 -19.99 7.50 16.33
C PRO A 336 -19.60 8.40 15.15
N ALA A 337 -18.42 9.04 15.20
CA ALA A 337 -17.92 9.86 14.09
C ALA A 337 -17.55 9.02 12.85
N LEU A 338 -17.34 7.71 13.01
CA LEU A 338 -17.11 6.75 11.92
C LEU A 338 -18.37 6.05 11.42
N SER A 339 -19.55 6.40 11.94
CA SER A 339 -20.81 5.68 11.69
C SER A 339 -21.22 5.57 10.21
N THR A 340 -20.72 6.46 9.36
CA THR A 340 -20.93 6.41 7.90
C THR A 340 -20.18 5.27 7.22
N LEU A 341 -19.08 4.79 7.82
CA LEU A 341 -18.24 3.70 7.33
C LEU A 341 -18.53 2.39 8.07
N MET A 342 -18.70 2.45 9.39
CA MET A 342 -18.92 1.28 10.24
C MET A 342 -19.72 1.64 11.50
N GLN A 343 -20.64 0.75 11.89
CA GLN A 343 -21.34 0.82 13.17
C GLN A 343 -20.61 -0.03 14.20
N VAL A 344 -20.05 0.60 15.24
CA VAL A 344 -19.32 -0.09 16.30
C VAL A 344 -20.16 -0.13 17.57
N THR A 345 -20.39 -1.33 18.08
CA THR A 345 -21.03 -1.57 19.37
C THR A 345 -19.99 -2.07 20.36
N ILE A 346 -19.64 -1.24 21.33
CA ILE A 346 -18.68 -1.61 22.40
C ILE A 346 -19.32 -2.69 23.28
N GLN A 347 -18.64 -3.84 23.40
CA GLN A 347 -19.03 -4.94 24.28
C GLN A 347 -18.30 -4.84 25.62
N ASN A 348 -16.99 -4.60 25.58
CA ASN A 348 -16.15 -4.49 26.77
C ASN A 348 -15.02 -3.48 26.59
N VAL A 349 -14.54 -2.92 27.69
CA VAL A 349 -13.37 -2.02 27.74
C VAL A 349 -12.45 -2.46 28.85
N ASP A 350 -11.23 -2.84 28.50
CA ASP A 350 -10.22 -3.33 29.43
C ASP A 350 -8.96 -2.45 29.40
N ARG A 351 -8.20 -2.46 30.49
CA ARG A 351 -6.85 -1.86 30.59
C ARG A 351 -5.84 -2.96 30.92
N PRO A 352 -5.47 -3.81 29.95
CA PRO A 352 -4.63 -4.96 30.22
C PRO A 352 -3.22 -4.51 30.68
N PRO A 353 -2.60 -5.24 31.63
CA PRO A 353 -1.28 -4.88 32.15
C PRO A 353 -0.20 -4.84 31.05
N ASP A 354 -0.35 -5.63 29.99
CA ASP A 354 0.60 -5.68 28.88
C ASP A 354 0.62 -4.41 28.02
N LEU A 355 -0.46 -3.60 28.08
CA LEU A 355 -0.52 -2.31 27.39
C LEU A 355 0.23 -1.21 28.17
N LYS A 356 0.42 -1.39 29.48
CA LYS A 356 0.98 -0.38 30.38
C LYS A 356 2.38 0.11 29.96
N PRO A 357 3.35 -0.74 29.59
CA PRO A 357 4.68 -0.25 29.19
C PRO A 357 4.65 0.66 27.96
N LEU A 358 3.72 0.44 27.04
CA LEU A 358 3.54 1.29 25.86
C LEU A 358 2.90 2.63 26.24
N VAL A 359 1.88 2.62 27.11
CA VAL A 359 1.24 3.84 27.64
C VAL A 359 2.24 4.68 28.41
N GLU A 360 3.04 4.08 29.30
CA GLU A 360 4.07 4.78 30.07
C GLU A 360 5.16 5.39 29.16
N LEU A 361 5.55 4.70 28.09
CA LEU A 361 6.48 5.25 27.11
C LEU A 361 5.93 6.51 26.43
N ILE A 362 4.66 6.45 25.99
CA ILE A 362 3.98 7.59 25.36
C ILE A 362 3.85 8.73 26.36
N GLU A 363 3.46 8.44 27.60
CA GLU A 363 3.34 9.42 28.66
C GLU A 363 4.66 10.14 28.92
N GLN A 364 5.77 9.41 29.05
CA GLN A 364 7.09 10.00 29.29
C GLN A 364 7.50 10.97 28.17
N GLN A 365 7.34 10.56 26.91
CA GLN A 365 7.65 11.40 25.75
C GLN A 365 6.73 12.63 25.68
N TRP A 366 5.45 12.43 25.94
CA TRP A 366 4.46 13.50 25.94
C TRP A 366 4.75 14.50 27.06
N ARG A 367 4.98 14.01 28.28
CA ARG A 367 5.32 14.83 29.46
C ARG A 367 6.56 15.68 29.23
N ALA A 368 7.58 15.14 28.59
CA ALA A 368 8.81 15.86 28.28
C ALA A 368 8.61 17.07 27.34
N SER A 369 7.48 17.11 26.62
CA SER A 369 7.15 18.18 25.69
C SER A 369 6.34 19.32 26.30
N TRP A 370 5.94 19.20 27.57
CA TRP A 370 5.14 20.19 28.27
C TRP A 370 5.92 20.82 29.44
N PRO A 371 5.65 22.09 29.78
CA PRO A 371 6.22 22.71 30.98
C PRO A 371 5.87 21.93 32.25
N GLU A 372 6.72 22.02 33.27
CA GLU A 372 6.48 21.34 34.56
C GLU A 372 5.16 21.76 35.22
N THR A 373 4.69 22.98 34.95
CA THR A 373 3.44 23.53 35.47
C THR A 373 2.18 22.96 34.80
N ALA A 374 2.29 22.39 33.60
CA ALA A 374 1.19 21.67 32.99
C ALA A 374 1.02 20.31 33.69
N ARG A 375 -0.14 19.68 33.56
CA ARG A 375 -0.36 18.26 33.84
C ARG A 375 -0.46 17.54 32.50
N ALA A 376 0.36 16.53 32.26
CA ALA A 376 0.33 15.75 31.03
C ALA A 376 0.33 14.26 31.38
N TRP A 377 -0.51 13.46 30.72
CA TRP A 377 -0.65 12.03 30.99
C TRP A 377 -1.02 11.28 29.69
N ALA A 378 -0.92 9.95 29.72
CA ALA A 378 -1.49 9.09 28.69
C ALA A 378 -2.46 8.07 29.31
N ASP A 379 -3.41 7.58 28.52
CA ASP A 379 -4.27 6.45 28.89
C ASP A 379 -4.41 5.52 27.69
N GLY A 380 -4.58 4.23 27.94
CA GLY A 380 -4.74 3.22 26.91
C GLY A 380 -5.74 2.15 27.30
N VAL A 381 -6.61 1.78 26.36
CA VAL A 381 -7.61 0.73 26.53
C VAL A 381 -7.58 -0.26 25.37
N VAL A 382 -8.01 -1.49 25.66
CA VAL A 382 -8.39 -2.48 24.66
C VAL A 382 -9.91 -2.63 24.72
N ILE A 383 -10.56 -2.48 23.56
CA ILE A 383 -12.01 -2.49 23.45
C ILE A 383 -12.41 -3.71 22.65
N ARG A 384 -13.22 -4.58 23.24
CA ARG A 384 -13.93 -5.63 22.51
C ARG A 384 -15.20 -5.02 21.94
N ALA A 385 -15.42 -5.16 20.64
CA ALA A 385 -16.57 -4.57 19.98
C ALA A 385 -17.13 -5.48 18.90
N HIS A 386 -18.41 -5.30 18.62
CA HIS A 386 -19.07 -5.82 17.43
C HIS A 386 -19.13 -4.71 16.38
N VAL A 387 -18.75 -5.02 15.14
CA VAL A 387 -18.63 -4.05 14.05
C VAL A 387 -19.50 -4.49 12.89
N ARG A 388 -20.39 -3.60 12.43
CA ARG A 388 -21.20 -3.80 11.24
C ARG A 388 -20.80 -2.79 10.16
N THR A 389 -20.34 -3.28 9.01
CA THR A 389 -20.14 -2.49 7.79
C THR A 389 -21.34 -2.68 6.86
N GLN A 390 -21.33 -2.04 5.69
CA GLN A 390 -22.36 -2.29 4.67
C GLN A 390 -22.32 -3.74 4.13
N GLN A 391 -21.16 -4.38 4.19
CA GLN A 391 -20.91 -5.67 3.55
C GLN A 391 -20.91 -6.83 4.55
N ARG A 392 -20.55 -6.59 5.82
CA ARG A 392 -20.37 -7.67 6.80
C ARG A 392 -20.52 -7.24 8.25
N GLU A 393 -20.74 -8.23 9.10
CA GLU A 393 -20.58 -8.14 10.55
C GLU A 393 -19.32 -8.90 10.99
N ASN A 394 -18.56 -8.26 11.88
CA ASN A 394 -17.31 -8.76 12.41
C ASN A 394 -17.26 -8.50 13.92
N ASP A 395 -16.48 -9.30 14.65
CA ASP A 395 -16.02 -8.93 15.98
C ASP A 395 -14.63 -8.32 15.87
N ALA A 396 -14.34 -7.35 16.75
CA ALA A 396 -13.08 -6.61 16.71
C ALA A 396 -12.49 -6.34 18.10
N TYR A 397 -11.16 -6.26 18.13
CA TYR A 397 -10.41 -5.60 19.19
C TYR A 397 -9.92 -4.25 18.68
N PHE A 398 -10.18 -3.19 19.43
CA PHE A 398 -9.56 -1.89 19.21
C PHE A 398 -8.54 -1.60 20.31
N VAL A 399 -7.32 -1.27 19.94
CA VAL A 399 -6.33 -0.68 20.84
C VAL A 399 -6.36 0.83 20.66
N VAL A 400 -6.78 1.54 21.70
CA VAL A 400 -6.89 3.00 21.69
C VAL A 400 -5.95 3.55 22.75
N ILE A 401 -4.98 4.35 22.33
CA ILE A 401 -4.07 5.05 23.23
C ILE A 401 -4.17 6.55 22.98
N THR A 402 -4.29 7.29 24.05
CA THR A 402 -4.51 8.73 24.06
C THR A 402 -3.48 9.42 24.92
N LYS A 403 -3.16 10.65 24.56
CA LYS A 403 -2.28 11.55 25.33
C LYS A 403 -3.04 12.84 25.58
N HIS A 404 -2.87 13.40 26.77
CA HIS A 404 -3.67 14.49 27.28
C HIS A 404 -2.80 15.52 27.98
N ALA A 405 -3.22 16.78 27.93
CA ALA A 405 -2.58 17.86 28.66
C ALA A 405 -3.63 18.78 29.28
N GLU A 406 -3.31 19.30 30.46
CA GLU A 406 -4.01 20.38 31.11
C GLU A 406 -3.00 21.46 31.48
N ALA A 407 -3.25 22.70 31.05
CA ALA A 407 -2.34 23.82 31.28
C ALA A 407 -3.13 25.11 31.55
N ASN A 408 -2.54 26.01 32.33
CA ASN A 408 -3.08 27.33 32.59
C ASN A 408 -2.34 28.37 31.73
N TYR A 409 -3.09 29.05 30.87
CA TYR A 409 -2.60 30.15 30.03
C TYR A 409 -3.42 31.41 30.34
N ASP A 410 -2.76 32.45 30.86
CA ASP A 410 -3.38 33.75 31.17
C ASP A 410 -4.68 33.65 32.00
N GLY A 411 -4.70 32.72 32.97
CA GLY A 411 -5.85 32.51 33.86
C GLY A 411 -6.93 31.57 33.31
N ALA A 412 -6.79 31.13 32.06
CA ALA A 412 -7.65 30.15 31.44
C ALA A 412 -7.05 28.75 31.54
N ILE A 413 -7.86 27.79 31.99
CA ILE A 413 -7.47 26.38 32.03
C ILE A 413 -7.85 25.76 30.69
N PHE A 414 -6.87 25.23 29.98
CA PHE A 414 -7.04 24.45 28.77
C PHE A 414 -6.84 22.99 29.11
N ARG A 415 -7.75 22.14 28.64
CA ARG A 415 -7.55 20.69 28.64
C ARG A 415 -7.74 20.19 27.22
N ASP A 416 -6.73 19.53 26.70
CA ASP A 416 -6.76 18.98 25.37
C ASP A 416 -6.13 17.58 25.32
N GLY A 417 -6.41 16.87 24.23
CA GLY A 417 -5.89 15.54 24.03
C GLY A 417 -5.98 15.09 22.59
N ARG A 418 -5.25 14.01 22.32
CA ARG A 418 -5.12 13.41 20.99
C ARG A 418 -4.99 11.90 21.09
N THR A 419 -5.46 11.18 20.08
CA THR A 419 -5.12 9.77 19.92
C THR A 419 -3.65 9.64 19.49
N ALA A 420 -2.86 8.87 20.24
CA ALA A 420 -1.54 8.41 19.82
C ALA A 420 -1.64 7.16 18.92
N LEU A 421 -2.64 6.32 19.17
CA LEU A 421 -2.92 5.10 18.41
C LEU A 421 -4.42 4.81 18.43
N VAL A 422 -4.97 4.50 17.25
CA VAL A 422 -6.25 3.80 17.11
C VAL A 422 -6.02 2.67 16.13
N MET A 423 -6.03 1.44 16.62
CA MET A 423 -5.80 0.25 15.81
C MET A 423 -6.92 -0.74 16.00
N GLY A 424 -7.54 -1.19 14.90
CA GLY A 424 -8.56 -2.23 14.90
C GLY A 424 -8.01 -3.55 14.35
N VAL A 425 -8.36 -4.65 15.00
CA VAL A 425 -8.18 -6.02 14.50
C VAL A 425 -9.57 -6.64 14.37
N PHE A 426 -9.91 -7.11 13.18
CA PHE A 426 -11.24 -7.57 12.80
C PHE A 426 -11.21 -9.06 12.47
N THR A 427 -12.22 -9.79 12.93
CA THR A 427 -12.38 -11.23 12.71
C THR A 427 -13.85 -11.55 12.44
N PRO A 428 -14.17 -12.73 11.88
CA PRO A 428 -15.55 -13.19 11.83
C PRO A 428 -16.17 -13.23 13.24
N VAL A 429 -17.48 -13.04 13.31
CA VAL A 429 -18.21 -13.09 14.59
C VAL A 429 -17.91 -14.39 15.33
N GLY A 430 -17.54 -14.29 16.61
CA GLY A 430 -17.17 -15.42 17.46
C GLY A 430 -15.75 -15.96 17.25
N LYS A 431 -14.94 -15.38 16.36
CA LYS A 431 -13.56 -15.80 16.06
C LYS A 431 -12.48 -14.88 16.61
N LEU A 432 -12.87 -13.89 17.40
CA LEU A 432 -11.96 -12.86 17.89
C LEU A 432 -10.83 -13.41 18.78
N ASP A 433 -11.15 -14.39 19.63
CA ASP A 433 -10.17 -15.00 20.54
C ASP A 433 -9.28 -16.06 19.84
N GLU A 434 -9.72 -16.58 18.68
CA GLU A 434 -8.91 -17.44 17.80
C GLU A 434 -7.92 -16.61 16.96
N GLY A 435 -8.36 -15.43 16.49
CA GLY A 435 -7.56 -14.52 15.67
C GLY A 435 -7.26 -15.06 14.26
N HIS A 436 -6.25 -14.47 13.63
CA HIS A 436 -5.69 -14.94 12.35
C HIS A 436 -4.16 -15.00 12.48
N PRO A 437 -3.49 -16.07 11.99
CA PRO A 437 -2.04 -16.23 12.14
C PRO A 437 -1.23 -15.11 11.45
N GLY A 438 -1.84 -14.39 10.50
CA GLY A 438 -1.25 -13.25 9.80
C GLY A 438 -1.14 -11.95 10.61
N PHE A 439 -1.92 -11.75 11.69
CA PHE A 439 -1.88 -10.48 12.45
C PHE A 439 -0.52 -10.24 13.12
N VAL A 440 0.03 -11.28 13.74
CA VAL A 440 1.29 -11.21 14.50
C VAL A 440 2.47 -10.83 13.58
N PRO A 441 2.68 -11.47 12.41
CA PRO A 441 3.69 -11.03 11.46
C PRO A 441 3.53 -9.58 10.98
N ILE A 442 2.30 -9.10 10.72
CA ILE A 442 2.06 -7.71 10.29
C ILE A 442 2.54 -6.73 11.36
N LEU A 443 2.15 -6.95 12.62
CA LEU A 443 2.50 -6.06 13.73
C LEU A 443 3.99 -6.08 14.05
N ASN A 444 4.60 -7.27 14.06
CA ASN A 444 5.99 -7.43 14.47
C ASN A 444 7.01 -7.04 13.39
N ASN A 445 6.61 -7.00 12.12
CA ASN A 445 7.48 -6.58 11.02
C ASN A 445 7.18 -5.18 10.52
N LEU A 446 6.22 -4.45 11.10
CA LEU A 446 6.01 -3.05 10.77
C LEU A 446 7.23 -2.22 11.20
N ARG A 447 8.03 -1.80 10.22
CA ARG A 447 9.26 -1.04 10.39
C ARG A 447 9.11 0.31 9.75
N VAL A 448 9.55 1.35 10.45
CA VAL A 448 9.65 2.68 9.86
C VAL A 448 10.95 2.82 9.10
N ASN A 449 10.91 3.47 7.94
CA ASN A 449 12.09 3.82 7.18
C ASN A 449 12.82 4.99 7.89
N PRO A 450 14.10 4.83 8.29
CA PRO A 450 14.87 5.88 8.95
C PRO A 450 15.02 7.15 8.11
N GLN A 451 15.08 7.05 6.78
CA GLN A 451 15.17 8.20 5.87
C GLN A 451 13.89 9.02 5.90
N TRP A 452 12.73 8.36 5.77
CA TRP A 452 11.43 9.03 5.93
C TRP A 452 11.31 9.71 7.29
N LYS A 453 11.77 9.05 8.36
CA LYS A 453 11.74 9.64 9.70
C LYS A 453 12.65 10.87 9.84
N GLN A 454 13.76 10.92 9.11
CA GLN A 454 14.59 12.13 9.03
C GLN A 454 13.85 13.27 8.31
N LEU A 455 13.16 12.97 7.21
CA LEU A 455 12.34 13.96 6.48
C LEU A 455 11.23 14.52 7.37
N GLU A 456 10.52 13.67 8.11
CA GLU A 456 9.48 14.11 9.05
C GLU A 456 10.04 15.06 10.11
N ARG A 457 11.20 14.74 10.70
CA ARG A 457 11.88 15.63 11.66
C ARG A 457 12.31 16.96 11.03
N GLN A 458 12.81 16.94 9.79
CA GLN A 458 13.21 18.17 9.08
C GLN A 458 12.00 19.06 8.77
N TRP A 459 10.87 18.46 8.39
CA TRP A 459 9.63 19.17 8.19
C TRP A 459 9.15 19.85 9.47
N TRP A 460 9.14 19.13 10.60
CA TRP A 460 8.80 19.69 11.91
C TRP A 460 9.74 20.83 12.31
N ALA A 461 11.05 20.67 12.11
CA ALA A 461 12.03 21.71 12.40
C ALA A 461 11.77 22.99 11.57
N THR A 462 11.29 22.84 10.33
CA THR A 462 10.93 23.97 9.46
C THR A 462 9.62 24.63 9.91
N ARG A 463 8.58 23.83 10.20
CA ARG A 463 7.29 24.33 10.70
C ARG A 463 7.40 25.04 12.04
N LEU A 464 8.24 24.56 12.95
CA LEU A 464 8.47 25.18 14.25
C LEU A 464 9.22 26.53 14.16
N ARG A 465 9.94 26.80 13.07
CA ARG A 465 10.65 28.08 12.84
C ARG A 465 9.74 29.16 12.26
N GLN A 466 8.59 28.80 11.68
CA GLN A 466 7.66 29.78 11.16
C GLN A 466 7.00 30.53 12.35
N PRO A 467 6.99 31.88 12.35
CA PRO A 467 6.37 32.64 13.43
C PRO A 467 4.89 32.27 13.51
N ARG A 468 4.52 31.62 14.62
CA ARG A 468 3.13 31.30 14.88
C ARG A 468 2.37 32.59 15.16
N PRO A 469 1.12 32.73 14.69
CA PRO A 469 0.21 33.76 15.19
C PRO A 469 0.25 33.73 16.73
N ALA A 470 0.44 34.90 17.35
CA ALA A 470 0.56 35.04 18.79
C ALA A 470 -0.65 34.38 19.48
N GLY A 471 -0.44 33.24 20.14
CA GLY A 471 -1.49 32.48 20.83
C GLY A 471 -1.32 30.95 20.86
N GLY A 472 -0.44 30.36 20.04
CA GLY A 472 -0.29 28.90 19.93
C GLY A 472 1.13 28.38 20.15
N GLY A 473 1.77 28.71 21.27
CA GLY A 473 3.14 28.28 21.56
C GLY A 473 3.21 26.91 22.25
N GLY A 474 3.66 25.86 21.56
CA GLY A 474 4.36 24.74 22.23
C GLY A 474 4.20 23.33 21.65
N VAL A 475 3.04 22.95 21.11
CA VAL A 475 2.67 21.51 21.08
C VAL A 475 3.13 20.72 19.84
N ALA A 476 3.55 21.38 18.77
CA ALA A 476 3.85 20.71 17.49
C ALA A 476 5.06 19.77 17.50
N GLY A 477 6.04 19.97 18.37
CA GLY A 477 7.19 19.06 18.48
C GLY A 477 6.88 17.75 19.22
N ALA A 478 5.71 17.68 19.85
CA ALA A 478 5.28 16.62 20.76
C ALA A 478 4.37 15.58 20.10
N ASP A 479 4.08 15.73 18.81
CA ASP A 479 3.38 14.72 18.03
C ASP A 479 4.31 13.59 17.65
N THR A 480 4.54 12.74 18.65
CA THR A 480 5.04 11.40 18.43
C THR A 480 4.05 10.66 17.52
N SER A 481 4.48 10.38 16.29
CA SER A 481 3.73 9.54 15.37
C SER A 481 3.89 8.08 15.79
N ILE A 482 2.98 7.20 15.35
CA ILE A 482 3.14 5.73 15.49
C ILE A 482 4.54 5.29 15.06
N GLY A 483 5.11 5.96 14.05
CA GLY A 483 6.50 5.79 13.62
C GLY A 483 7.54 6.02 14.71
N ASP A 484 7.42 7.03 15.57
CA ASP A 484 8.36 7.23 16.69
C ASP A 484 8.30 6.08 17.69
N MET A 485 7.09 5.64 18.03
CA MET A 485 6.89 4.52 18.95
C MET A 485 7.47 3.23 18.38
N MET A 486 7.16 2.94 17.11
CA MET A 486 7.66 1.76 16.40
C MET A 486 9.18 1.82 16.21
N PHE A 487 9.74 3.01 15.93
CA PHE A 487 11.18 3.22 15.78
C PHE A 487 11.94 3.05 17.08
N GLU A 488 11.46 3.64 18.17
CA GLU A 488 12.11 3.54 19.48
C GLU A 488 11.95 2.12 20.03
N SER A 489 10.80 1.48 19.82
CA SER A 489 10.60 0.06 20.12
C SER A 489 11.57 -0.83 19.31
N TRP A 490 11.77 -0.53 18.03
CA TRP A 490 12.76 -1.20 17.19
C TRP A 490 14.21 -0.98 17.65
N LYS A 491 14.63 0.28 17.90
CA LYS A 491 15.96 0.60 18.45
C LYS A 491 16.19 -0.10 19.78
N ARG A 492 15.17 -0.16 20.63
CA ARG A 492 15.27 -0.89 21.91
C ARG A 492 15.51 -2.37 21.63
N ARG A 493 14.80 -3.00 20.69
CA ARG A 493 15.05 -4.40 20.30
C ARG A 493 16.47 -4.63 19.78
N GLU A 494 16.99 -3.75 18.91
CA GLU A 494 18.36 -3.85 18.37
C GLU A 494 19.44 -3.56 19.43
N GLY A 495 19.17 -2.63 20.36
CA GLY A 495 20.08 -2.25 21.44
C GLY A 495 20.07 -3.20 22.64
N MET A 496 18.94 -3.88 22.89
CA MET A 496 18.78 -4.87 23.95
C MET A 496 19.37 -6.22 23.52
N LYS A 497 20.70 -6.31 23.53
CA LYS A 497 21.45 -7.57 23.43
C LYS A 497 21.31 -8.48 24.67
N ASP A 498 20.46 -8.12 25.63
CA ASP A 498 20.27 -8.90 26.84
C ASP A 498 19.27 -10.05 26.56
N ALA A 499 19.82 -11.26 26.40
CA ALA A 499 19.10 -12.44 25.93
C ALA A 499 17.87 -12.80 26.78
N GLY A 500 17.83 -12.39 28.06
CA GLY A 500 16.71 -12.64 28.97
C GLY A 500 15.44 -11.85 28.65
N HIS A 501 15.57 -10.56 28.31
CA HIS A 501 14.42 -9.69 28.08
C HIS A 501 13.83 -9.86 26.67
N ALA A 502 14.70 -10.02 25.66
CA ALA A 502 14.27 -10.33 24.30
C ALA A 502 13.50 -11.66 24.22
N LYS A 503 13.95 -12.68 24.97
CA LYS A 503 13.26 -13.98 25.04
C LYS A 503 11.89 -13.88 25.70
N SER A 504 11.73 -13.02 26.69
CA SER A 504 10.43 -12.80 27.36
C SER A 504 9.45 -12.06 26.45
N ILE A 505 9.88 -11.02 25.75
CA ILE A 505 9.04 -10.27 24.80
C ILE A 505 8.66 -11.15 23.60
N ASN A 506 9.63 -11.83 22.99
CA ASN A 506 9.37 -12.73 21.87
C ASN A 506 8.43 -13.89 22.25
N GLY A 507 8.54 -14.39 23.50
CA GLY A 507 7.62 -15.39 24.04
C GLY A 507 6.20 -14.88 24.24
N ILE A 508 6.01 -13.59 24.59
CA ILE A 508 4.68 -12.95 24.70
C ILE A 508 4.02 -12.80 23.32
N TRP A 509 4.81 -12.42 22.30
CA TRP A 509 4.31 -12.19 20.94
C TRP A 509 4.32 -13.43 20.04
N GLU A 510 4.73 -14.57 20.59
CA GLU A 510 4.88 -15.83 19.88
C GLU A 510 5.67 -15.70 18.56
N VAL A 511 6.73 -14.89 18.55
CA VAL A 511 7.60 -14.70 17.36
C VAL A 511 9.03 -15.09 17.64
N GLN A 512 9.74 -15.44 16.57
CA GLN A 512 11.16 -15.74 16.61
C GLN A 512 11.90 -15.04 15.46
N PRO A 513 13.16 -14.62 15.66
CA PRO A 513 13.98 -14.07 14.59
C PRO A 513 14.43 -15.15 13.60
N TRP A 514 14.30 -14.84 12.32
CA TRP A 514 14.81 -15.66 11.22
C TRP A 514 15.74 -14.84 10.34
N GLN A 515 16.88 -15.43 9.99
CA GLN A 515 17.78 -14.88 8.99
C GLN A 515 17.24 -15.16 7.59
N THR A 516 17.13 -14.10 6.79
CA THR A 516 16.81 -14.20 5.37
C THR A 516 18.07 -14.59 4.61
N PRO A 517 17.96 -15.37 3.51
CA PRO A 517 19.06 -15.63 2.59
C PRO A 517 19.81 -14.37 2.10
N SER A 518 19.10 -13.25 2.01
CA SER A 518 19.63 -11.93 1.69
C SER A 518 20.45 -11.26 2.82
N GLY A 519 20.57 -11.90 3.99
CA GLY A 519 21.36 -11.41 5.14
C GLY A 519 20.60 -10.50 6.10
N GLY A 520 19.29 -10.33 5.94
CA GLY A 520 18.42 -9.60 6.85
C GLY A 520 17.88 -10.49 7.98
N THR A 521 17.20 -9.87 8.96
CA THR A 521 16.43 -10.60 9.98
C THR A 521 14.96 -10.18 9.91
N VAL A 522 14.04 -11.13 9.99
CA VAL A 522 12.58 -10.92 10.09
C VAL A 522 12.02 -11.66 11.31
N LEU A 523 10.93 -11.15 11.89
CA LEU A 523 10.27 -11.77 13.05
C LEU A 523 9.05 -12.55 12.58
N LEU A 524 9.14 -13.88 12.58
CA LEU A 524 8.06 -14.74 12.06
C LEU A 524 7.43 -15.51 13.22
N ASN A 525 6.19 -15.95 13.03
CA ASN A 525 5.44 -16.69 14.05
C ASN A 525 6.20 -17.98 14.45
N GLN A 526 6.31 -18.23 15.75
CA GLN A 526 7.05 -19.37 16.31
C GLN A 526 6.36 -20.72 16.09
N ASN A 527 5.06 -20.71 15.76
CA ASN A 527 4.23 -21.90 15.52
C ASN A 527 4.57 -22.61 14.18
N TYR A 528 5.56 -22.11 13.45
CA TYR A 528 6.01 -22.65 12.16
C TYR A 528 7.46 -23.11 12.22
N ASN A 529 7.70 -24.41 12.02
CA ASN A 529 9.01 -25.07 12.08
C ASN A 529 9.97 -24.68 10.96
N TYR A 530 9.44 -24.26 9.81
CA TYR A 530 10.22 -23.95 8.63
C TYR A 530 9.74 -22.62 8.03
N ALA A 531 10.69 -21.84 7.53
CA ALA A 531 10.43 -20.65 6.74
C ALA A 531 11.30 -20.67 5.48
N TRP A 532 10.76 -20.22 4.36
CA TRP A 532 11.43 -20.18 3.06
C TRP A 532 11.24 -18.80 2.43
N GLU A 533 12.31 -18.23 1.86
CA GLU A 533 12.22 -17.04 1.01
C GLU A 533 12.23 -17.50 -0.45
N LEU A 534 11.15 -17.24 -1.19
CA LEU A 534 11.02 -17.53 -2.61
C LEU A 534 11.83 -16.54 -3.45
N GLN A 535 12.08 -16.89 -4.71
CA GLN A 535 12.81 -16.03 -5.65
C GLN A 535 12.15 -14.65 -5.88
N ASN A 536 10.83 -14.57 -5.77
CA ASN A 536 10.07 -13.32 -5.85
C ASN A 536 10.06 -12.50 -4.53
N GLY A 537 10.73 -12.98 -3.48
CA GLY A 537 10.79 -12.32 -2.16
C GLY A 537 9.62 -12.65 -1.22
N ALA A 538 8.67 -13.49 -1.62
CA ALA A 538 7.63 -14.00 -0.74
C ALA A 538 8.24 -14.94 0.33
N ILE A 539 7.64 -14.96 1.52
CA ILE A 539 8.06 -15.79 2.65
C ILE A 539 6.98 -16.83 2.91
N ILE A 540 7.34 -18.11 2.83
CA ILE A 540 6.46 -19.24 3.17
C ILE A 540 6.78 -19.73 4.56
N LEU A 541 5.78 -19.75 5.44
CA LEU A 541 5.83 -20.39 6.75
C LEU A 541 5.13 -21.76 6.67
N THR A 542 5.74 -22.83 7.14
CA THR A 542 5.13 -24.17 7.14
C THR A 542 5.68 -25.06 8.25
N ASN A 543 4.91 -26.06 8.71
CA ASN A 543 5.42 -27.14 9.55
C ASN A 543 5.81 -28.40 8.76
N ASN A 544 5.61 -28.41 7.44
CA ASN A 544 5.99 -29.53 6.60
C ASN A 544 7.50 -29.54 6.34
N ALA A 545 8.21 -30.48 6.98
CA ALA A 545 9.65 -30.68 6.82
C ALA A 545 10.07 -31.06 5.40
N ASN A 546 9.15 -31.57 4.59
CA ASN A 546 9.38 -31.96 3.20
C ASN A 546 8.85 -30.91 2.20
N PHE A 547 8.50 -29.71 2.68
CA PHE A 547 8.04 -28.64 1.80
C PHE A 547 9.11 -28.31 0.76
N ASN A 548 8.70 -28.29 -0.52
CA ASN A 548 9.55 -27.97 -1.64
C ASN A 548 8.93 -26.80 -2.43
N PRO A 549 9.54 -25.60 -2.38
CA PRO A 549 9.07 -24.43 -3.12
C PRO A 549 8.84 -24.69 -4.61
N MET A 550 9.71 -25.49 -5.24
CA MET A 550 9.62 -25.79 -6.67
C MET A 550 8.37 -26.59 -7.01
N GLN A 551 7.91 -27.46 -6.11
CA GLN A 551 6.72 -28.28 -6.34
C GLN A 551 5.43 -27.49 -6.07
N ALA A 552 5.42 -26.67 -5.03
CA ALA A 552 4.24 -25.89 -4.64
C ALA A 552 4.01 -24.66 -5.53
N TYR A 553 5.09 -23.96 -5.87
CA TYR A 553 5.02 -22.63 -6.50
C TYR A 553 5.66 -22.56 -7.88
N ASN A 554 6.25 -23.66 -8.39
CA ASN A 554 7.04 -23.66 -9.61
C ASN A 554 8.16 -22.59 -9.60
N GLN A 555 8.72 -22.34 -8.42
CA GLN A 555 9.77 -21.35 -8.19
C GLN A 555 10.84 -21.91 -7.26
N THR A 556 12.08 -21.44 -7.42
CA THR A 556 13.13 -21.74 -6.44
C THR A 556 12.87 -20.98 -5.14
N GLY A 557 13.26 -21.57 -4.01
CA GLY A 557 13.22 -20.93 -2.71
C GLY A 557 14.38 -21.39 -1.86
N GLN A 558 14.82 -20.53 -0.94
CA GLN A 558 15.89 -20.82 -0.01
C GLN A 558 15.34 -20.85 1.41
N GLN A 559 15.69 -21.90 2.15
CA GLN A 559 15.24 -22.04 3.52
C GLN A 559 15.91 -21.01 4.41
N MET A 560 15.11 -20.32 5.21
CA MET A 560 15.56 -19.35 6.20
C MET A 560 16.09 -20.06 7.45
N GLN A 561 17.01 -19.43 8.17
CA GLN A 561 17.61 -20.01 9.38
C GLN A 561 17.04 -19.36 10.63
N ARG A 562 16.68 -20.16 11.64
CA ARG A 562 16.31 -19.67 12.97
C ARG A 562 17.57 -19.23 13.71
N ASN A 563 17.49 -18.07 14.37
CA ASN A 563 18.55 -17.55 15.24
C ASN A 563 18.46 -18.07 16.67
#